data_AF-A0A8C9K7N6-F1
#
_entry.id   AF-A0A8C9K7N6-F1
#
_cell.length_a   1.000
_cell.length_b   1.000
_cell.length_c   1.000
_cell.angle_alpha   90.00
_cell.angle_beta   90.00
_cell.angle_gamma   90.00
#
_symmetry.space_group_name_H-M   'P 1'
#
loop_
_entity.id
_entity.type
_entity.pdbx_description
1 polymer ?
#
loop_
_entity_poly.entity_id
_entity_poly.type
_entity_poly.pdbx_seq_one_letter_code
_entity_poly.pdbx_strand_id
1 'polypeptide(L)'
;MAQGTVIHVAPEEPTYAVCVLGTESQLDVYSSAPTGCTSFSISASPGVIVDVAHGPPAKKKPKGSSKWSLDPRLEVSLRVRDASNSTGDQKVQISYYGSKTSPIQALLYVTGV
;
A
#
# COMPACT_ATOMS: atom_id res chain seq x y z
N MET A 1 11.66 6.78 -18.90
CA MET A 1 10.61 7.01 -17.89
C MET A 1 9.74 5.78 -17.93
N ALA A 2 9.85 4.87 -16.95
CA ALA A 2 8.98 3.70 -16.91
C ALA A 2 7.57 4.19 -16.59
N GLN A 3 6.60 3.87 -17.44
CA GLN A 3 5.18 4.10 -17.17
C GLN A 3 4.76 3.14 -16.05
N GLY A 4 5.06 3.47 -14.80
CA GLY A 4 4.58 2.72 -13.65
C GLY A 4 3.07 2.90 -13.57
N THR A 5 2.31 1.81 -13.59
CA THR A 5 0.87 1.83 -13.29
C THR A 5 0.69 2.39 -11.88
N VAL A 6 -0.11 3.44 -11.75
CA VAL A 6 -0.52 3.98 -10.45
C VAL A 6 -1.81 3.30 -10.04
N ILE A 7 -1.76 2.55 -8.94
CA ILE A 7 -2.90 1.87 -8.33
C ILE A 7 -3.50 2.82 -7.30
N HIS A 8 -4.74 3.21 -7.52
CA HIS A 8 -5.51 3.98 -6.54
C HIS A 8 -6.30 3.00 -5.67
N VAL A 9 -6.16 3.10 -4.36
CA VAL A 9 -6.90 2.23 -3.43
C VAL A 9 -8.16 2.91 -2.93
N ALA A 10 -9.25 2.17 -2.84
CA ALA A 10 -10.46 2.68 -2.21
C ALA A 10 -10.48 2.28 -0.72
N PRO A 11 -10.67 3.22 0.21
CA PRO A 11 -11.07 2.89 1.57
C PRO A 11 -12.44 2.19 1.55
N GLU A 12 -12.64 1.20 2.43
CA GLU A 12 -13.89 0.44 2.58
C GLU A 12 -14.23 -0.53 1.43
N GLU A 13 -13.72 -0.30 0.21
CA GLU A 13 -13.91 -1.20 -0.93
C GLU A 13 -12.63 -1.96 -1.33
N PRO A 14 -12.71 -3.27 -1.62
CA PRO A 14 -11.57 -4.04 -2.09
C PRO A 14 -11.22 -3.65 -3.53
N THR A 15 -9.97 -3.24 -3.72
CA THR A 15 -9.37 -2.96 -5.02
C THR A 15 -8.63 -4.20 -5.53
N TYR A 16 -8.65 -4.46 -6.84
CA TYR A 16 -7.93 -5.57 -7.45
C TYR A 16 -6.95 -5.03 -8.50
N ALA A 17 -5.70 -5.47 -8.44
CA ALA A 17 -4.67 -5.09 -9.40
C ALA A 17 -3.85 -6.30 -9.84
N VAL A 18 -3.45 -6.30 -11.11
CA VAL A 18 -2.52 -7.28 -11.67
C VAL A 18 -1.16 -6.60 -11.80
N CYS A 19 -0.13 -7.22 -11.25
CA CYS A 19 1.24 -6.70 -11.28
C CYS A 19 2.15 -7.72 -11.97
N VAL A 20 2.95 -7.25 -12.92
CA VAL A 20 3.91 -8.10 -13.62
C VAL A 20 5.16 -8.26 -12.76
N LEU A 21 5.66 -9.50 -12.66
CA LEU A 21 6.88 -9.79 -11.91
C LEU A 21 8.07 -8.94 -12.39
N GLY A 22 8.85 -8.44 -11.43
CA GLY A 22 9.99 -7.56 -11.71
C GLY A 22 9.61 -6.11 -12.06
N THR A 23 8.32 -5.79 -12.16
CA THR A 23 7.84 -4.42 -12.35
C THR A 23 7.45 -3.80 -11.02
N GLU A 24 7.68 -2.49 -10.90
CA GLU A 24 7.21 -1.69 -9.78
C GLU A 24 5.91 -0.97 -10.12
N SER A 25 4.90 -1.16 -9.28
CA SER A 25 3.64 -0.44 -9.34
C SER A 25 3.62 0.65 -8.28
N GLN A 26 3.23 1.85 -8.66
CA GLN A 26 3.06 2.95 -7.72
C GLN A 26 1.70 2.80 -7.05
N LEU A 27 1.63 3.04 -5.75
CA LEU A 27 0.43 2.95 -4.95
C LEU A 27 0.09 4.35 -4.44
N ASP A 28 -1.02 4.92 -4.90
CA ASP A 28 -1.45 6.20 -4.40
C ASP A 28 -2.22 6.02 -3.09
N VAL A 29 -1.54 6.34 -1.99
CA VAL A 29 -2.08 6.27 -0.62
C VAL A 29 -2.54 7.65 -0.15
N TYR A 30 -1.96 8.73 -0.68
CA TYR A 30 -2.26 10.08 -0.24
C TYR A 30 -3.59 10.57 -0.82
N SER A 31 -3.81 10.41 -2.13
CA SER A 31 -5.08 10.84 -2.75
C SER A 31 -6.26 9.96 -2.31
N SER A 32 -5.97 8.69 -2.02
CA SER A 32 -6.90 7.69 -1.50
C SER A 32 -7.21 7.85 0.00
N ALA A 33 -6.48 8.70 0.72
CA ALA A 33 -6.68 8.86 2.15
C ALA A 33 -8.02 9.55 2.45
N PRO A 34 -8.82 9.03 3.40
CA PRO A 34 -10.03 9.71 3.84
C PRO A 34 -9.72 11.07 4.49
N THR A 35 -10.63 12.03 4.33
CA THR A 35 -10.53 13.35 4.95
C THR A 35 -10.44 13.24 6.48
N GLY A 36 -9.37 13.78 7.07
CA GLY A 36 -9.13 13.77 8.51
C GLY A 36 -8.17 12.67 9.01
N CYS A 37 -7.61 11.85 8.11
CA CYS A 37 -6.50 10.96 8.41
C CYS A 37 -5.16 11.71 8.39
N THR A 38 -4.26 11.39 9.32
CA THR A 38 -2.94 12.03 9.45
C THR A 38 -1.78 11.04 9.28
N SER A 39 -2.06 9.75 9.38
CA SER A 39 -1.04 8.70 9.26
C SER A 39 -1.65 7.44 8.67
N PHE A 40 -0.81 6.55 8.16
CA PHE A 40 -1.24 5.26 7.67
C PHE A 40 -0.21 4.16 8.01
N SER A 41 -0.64 2.91 7.97
CA SER A 41 0.25 1.75 7.99
C SER A 41 -0.09 0.82 6.85
N ILE A 42 0.90 0.09 6.36
CA ILE A 42 0.72 -0.89 5.30
C ILE A 42 1.15 -2.26 5.83
N SER A 43 0.30 -3.24 5.60
CA SER A 43 0.55 -4.66 5.87
C SER A 43 0.38 -5.42 4.57
N ALA A 44 1.39 -6.15 4.14
CA ALA A 44 1.37 -6.91 2.89
C ALA A 44 1.62 -8.39 3.15
N SER A 45 1.06 -9.25 2.29
CA SER A 45 1.39 -10.67 2.24
C SER A 45 2.90 -10.88 1.95
N PRO A 46 3.52 -11.98 2.40
CA PRO A 46 4.97 -12.21 2.25
C PRO A 46 5.46 -12.27 0.79
N GLY A 47 4.59 -12.52 -0.19
CA GLY A 47 4.91 -12.48 -1.62
C GLY A 47 4.95 -11.06 -2.23
N VAL A 48 4.56 -10.04 -1.46
CA VAL A 48 4.51 -8.65 -1.88
C VAL A 48 5.51 -7.84 -1.08
N ILE A 49 6.32 -7.08 -1.80
CA ILE A 49 7.27 -6.11 -1.25
C ILE A 49 6.63 -4.73 -1.40
N VAL A 50 6.57 -3.99 -0.30
CA VAL A 50 6.09 -2.61 -0.30
C VAL A 50 7.22 -1.72 0.18
N ASP A 51 7.59 -0.76 -0.66
CA ASP A 51 8.63 0.21 -0.39
C ASP A 51 8.00 1.61 -0.31
N VAL A 52 8.28 2.31 0.79
CA VAL A 52 7.78 3.67 1.03
C VAL A 52 8.97 4.61 0.96
N ALA A 53 9.08 5.34 -0.15
CA ALA A 53 10.12 6.32 -0.41
C ALA A 53 9.72 7.70 0.11
N HIS A 54 10.71 8.56 0.33
CA HIS A 54 10.56 9.99 0.68
C HIS A 54 9.81 10.33 1.98
N GLY A 55 9.26 9.34 2.68
CA GLY A 55 8.74 9.50 4.04
C GLY A 55 9.80 9.19 5.10
N PRO A 56 10.16 10.12 6.00
CA PRO A 56 10.91 9.73 7.18
C PRO A 56 10.09 8.70 7.96
N PRO A 57 10.61 7.49 8.27
CA PRO A 57 9.87 6.53 9.06
C PRO A 57 9.67 7.15 10.45
N ALA A 58 8.42 7.51 10.77
CA ALA A 58 8.09 8.18 12.02
C ALA A 58 8.42 7.33 13.26
N LYS A 59 8.72 6.04 13.07
CA LYS A 59 9.45 5.14 13.97
C LYS A 59 9.71 3.82 13.21
N LYS A 60 10.97 3.41 13.02
CA LYS A 60 11.29 2.04 12.60
C LYS A 60 10.92 1.10 13.75
N LYS A 61 9.75 0.44 13.68
CA LYS A 61 9.44 -0.68 14.58
C LYS A 61 10.10 -1.95 14.06
N PRO A 62 10.76 -2.76 14.90
CA PRO A 62 11.49 -3.97 14.45
C PRO A 62 10.60 -5.13 13.97
N LYS A 63 9.28 -4.97 13.96
CA LYS A 63 8.33 -6.06 13.69
C LYS A 63 7.10 -5.54 12.95
N GLY A 64 7.11 -5.70 11.62
CA GLY A 64 5.93 -5.97 10.79
C GLY A 64 4.89 -4.87 10.59
N SER A 65 5.02 -3.67 11.15
CA SER A 65 4.12 -2.56 10.82
C SER A 65 4.83 -1.22 11.00
N SER A 66 5.32 -0.69 9.88
CA SER A 66 5.77 0.69 9.82
C SER A 66 4.55 1.59 9.69
N LYS A 67 4.52 2.66 10.49
CA LYS A 67 3.49 3.70 10.42
C LYS A 67 4.16 4.95 9.85
N TRP A 68 3.55 5.49 8.81
CA TRP A 68 4.04 6.68 8.10
C TRP A 68 3.02 7.80 8.23
N SER A 69 3.50 9.04 8.18
CA SER A 69 2.62 10.21 8.10
C SER A 69 2.09 10.33 6.67
N LEU A 70 0.83 10.77 6.51
CA LEU A 70 0.29 11.09 5.20
C LEU A 70 0.94 12.39 4.70
N ASP A 71 1.84 12.28 3.73
CA ASP A 71 2.55 13.41 3.13
C ASP A 71 2.40 13.34 1.61
N PRO A 72 2.12 14.46 0.92
CA PRO A 72 2.00 14.47 -0.55
C PRO A 72 3.31 14.16 -1.28
N ARG A 73 4.46 14.23 -0.61
CA ARG A 73 5.78 13.85 -1.15
C ARG A 73 6.11 12.38 -0.92
N LEU A 74 5.27 11.66 -0.20
CA LEU A 74 5.48 10.26 0.10
C LEU A 74 5.10 9.42 -1.12
N GLU A 75 6.05 8.60 -1.57
CA GLU A 75 5.83 7.70 -2.70
C GLU A 75 5.78 6.28 -2.16
N VAL A 76 4.67 5.58 -2.42
CA VAL A 76 4.53 4.17 -2.07
C VAL A 76 4.63 3.36 -3.34
N SER A 77 5.50 2.37 -3.31
CA SER A 77 5.74 1.47 -4.41
C SER A 77 5.54 0.03 -3.95
N LEU A 78 5.08 -0.79 -4.87
CA LEU A 78 4.74 -2.18 -4.65
C LEU A 78 5.41 -3.02 -5.73
N ARG A 79 6.03 -4.12 -5.31
CA ARG A 79 6.59 -5.13 -6.20
C ARG A 79 6.12 -6.50 -5.77
N VAL A 80 5.75 -7.32 -6.74
CA VAL A 80 5.45 -8.72 -6.48
C VAL A 80 6.74 -9.53 -6.64
N ARG A 81 7.06 -10.35 -5.63
CA ARG A 81 8.29 -11.15 -5.60
C ARG A 81 8.18 -12.42 -6.44
N ASP A 82 7.03 -13.09 -6.33
CA ASP A 82 6.77 -14.41 -6.90
C ASP A 82 5.39 -14.43 -7.54
N ALA A 83 5.23 -15.24 -8.60
CA ALA A 83 3.96 -15.41 -9.29
C ALA A 83 2.87 -15.81 -8.30
N SER A 84 1.71 -15.19 -8.43
CA SER A 84 0.52 -15.54 -7.66
C SER A 84 0.03 -16.92 -8.08
N ASN A 85 -0.17 -17.82 -7.11
CA ASN A 85 -0.73 -19.15 -7.41
C ASN A 85 -2.23 -19.09 -7.75
N SER A 86 -2.92 -18.06 -7.25
CA SER A 86 -4.34 -17.79 -7.49
C SER A 86 -4.59 -16.30 -7.63
N THR A 87 -5.62 -15.90 -8.38
CA THR A 87 -6.01 -14.49 -8.51
C THR A 87 -6.34 -13.90 -7.14
N GLY A 88 -5.60 -12.86 -6.74
CA GLY A 88 -5.78 -12.17 -5.46
C GLY A 88 -5.30 -12.97 -4.23
N ASP A 89 -4.40 -13.94 -4.37
CA ASP A 89 -3.81 -14.63 -3.21
C ASP A 89 -2.99 -13.67 -2.33
N GLN A 90 -2.43 -12.64 -2.96
CA GLN A 90 -1.66 -11.61 -2.29
C GLN A 90 -2.56 -10.44 -1.90
N LYS A 91 -2.42 -10.00 -0.65
CA LYS A 91 -3.22 -8.91 -0.09
C LYS A 91 -2.31 -7.85 0.50
N VAL A 92 -2.65 -6.62 0.19
CA VAL A 92 -2.08 -5.42 0.79
C VAL A 92 -3.20 -4.68 1.49
N GLN A 93 -3.02 -4.44 2.77
CA GLN A 93 -3.96 -3.73 3.61
C GLN A 93 -3.33 -2.44 4.07
N ILE A 94 -3.98 -1.33 3.71
CA ILE A 94 -3.60 0.01 4.13
C ILE A 94 -4.58 0.43 5.21
N SER A 95 -4.08 0.81 6.38
CA SER A 95 -4.90 1.28 7.49
C SER A 95 -4.60 2.75 7.75
N TYR A 96 -5.59 3.61 7.53
CA TYR A 96 -5.52 5.04 7.76
C TYR A 96 -5.94 5.37 9.20
N TYR A 97 -5.10 6.13 9.88
CA TYR A 97 -5.30 6.61 11.24
C TYR A 97 -5.47 8.13 11.22
N GLY A 98 -6.42 8.63 11.99
CA GLY A 98 -6.71 10.06 12.09
C GLY A 98 -7.38 10.40 13.40
N SER A 99 -8.18 11.45 13.38
CA SER A 99 -8.97 11.89 14.55
C SER A 99 -10.15 10.98 14.87
N LYS A 100 -10.51 10.05 13.95
CA LYS A 100 -11.57 9.06 14.19
C LYS A 100 -11.06 7.94 15.11
N THR A 101 -11.95 7.46 15.99
CA THR A 101 -11.67 6.38 16.95
C THR A 101 -11.31 5.05 16.27
N SER A 102 -11.87 4.77 15.08
CA SER A 102 -11.59 3.57 14.30
C SER A 102 -10.70 3.89 13.08
N PRO A 103 -9.67 3.05 12.80
CA PRO A 103 -8.89 3.19 11.59
C PRO A 103 -9.71 2.77 10.36
N ILE A 104 -9.61 3.54 9.29
CA ILE A 104 -10.26 3.23 8.02
C ILE A 104 -9.31 2.33 7.22
N GLN A 105 -9.81 1.21 6.70
CA GLN A 105 -8.99 0.22 6.00
C GLN A 105 -9.29 0.25 4.50
N ALA A 106 -8.24 0.22 3.69
CA ALA A 106 -8.29 -0.03 2.27
C ALA A 106 -7.62 -1.37 1.97
N LEU A 107 -8.25 -2.16 1.11
CA LEU A 107 -7.84 -3.51 0.76
C LEU A 107 -7.45 -3.54 -0.70
N LEU A 108 -6.24 -4.00 -1.00
CA LEU A 108 -5.75 -4.21 -2.35
C LEU A 108 -5.37 -5.67 -2.51
N TYR A 109 -6.07 -6.37 -3.39
CA TYR A 109 -5.73 -7.70 -3.84
C TYR A 109 -4.82 -7.60 -5.06
N VAL A 110 -3.65 -8.22 -4.96
CA VAL A 110 -2.65 -8.21 -6.01
C VAL A 110 -2.56 -9.60 -6.61
N THR A 111 -2.44 -9.66 -7.92
CA THR A 111 -2.13 -10.89 -8.65
C THR A 111 -0.82 -10.70 -9.39
N GLY A 112 0.22 -11.43 -9.00
CA GLY A 112 1.51 -11.49 -9.68
C GLY A 112 1.45 -12.38 -10.92
N VAL A 113 1.75 -11.83 -12.10
CA VAL A 113 1.83 -12.58 -13.37
C VAL A 113 3.18 -12.45 -14.05
#